data_AF-A0A2G2Q1P4-F1
#
_entry.id   AF-A0A2G2Q1P4-F1
#
_cell.length_a   1.000
_cell.length_b   1.000
_cell.length_c   1.000
_cell.angle_alpha   90.00
_cell.angle_beta   90.00
_cell.angle_gamma   90.00
#
_symmetry.space_group_name_H-M   'P 1'
#
loop_
_entity.id
_entity.type
_entity.pdbx_description
1 polymer ?
#
loop_
_entity_poly.entity_id
_entity_poly.type
_entity_poly.pdbx_seq_one_letter_code
_entity_poly.pdbx_strand_id
1 'polypeptide(L)'
;MNPYFYFFYRLNQFFNKKDNNEWGPIFGVSVFIGWNIGIVYISILPITQENFGGFYKNNLIIILVCLFIFNSILFLNKKRVSSIMERYGKESLTSRKIGGFLIVLYVALSLGLILFI
;
A
#
# COMPACT_ATOMS: atom_id res chain seq x y z
N MET A 1 3.65 12.90 10.68
CA MET A 1 4.08 11.67 10.01
C MET A 1 3.16 11.44 8.81
N ASN A 2 3.68 11.23 7.59
CA ASN A 2 2.82 10.85 6.46
C ASN A 2 2.63 9.32 6.51
N PRO A 3 1.43 8.80 6.83
CA PRO A 3 1.21 7.37 7.05
C PRO A 3 1.55 6.52 5.82
N TYR A 4 1.34 7.07 4.63
CA TYR A 4 1.60 6.39 3.38
C TYR A 4 3.10 6.18 3.12
N PHE A 5 3.91 7.23 3.31
CA PHE A 5 5.37 7.10 3.23
C PHE A 5 5.95 6.29 4.38
N TYR A 6 5.30 6.34 5.56
CA TYR A 6 5.70 5.53 6.69
C TYR A 6 5.43 4.03 6.44
N PHE A 7 4.31 3.70 5.80
CA PHE A 7 4.00 2.33 5.38
C PHE A 7 5.05 1.81 4.40
N PHE A 8 5.36 2.59 3.36
CA PHE A 8 6.44 2.28 2.42
C PHE A 8 7.79 2.08 3.14
N TYR A 9 8.16 2.98 4.05
CA TYR A 9 9.38 2.86 4.86
C TYR A 9 9.45 1.53 5.61
N ARG A 10 8.36 1.14 6.29
CA ARG A 10 8.29 -0.12 7.02
C ARG A 10 8.41 -1.32 6.09
N LEU A 11 7.70 -1.31 4.96
CA LEU A 11 7.82 -2.37 3.95
C LEU A 11 9.25 -2.45 3.40
N ASN A 12 9.91 -1.32 3.15
CA ASN A 12 11.30 -1.28 2.71
C ASN A 12 12.24 -1.94 3.73
N GLN A 13 12.04 -1.70 5.03
CA GLN A 13 12.82 -2.39 6.07
C GLN A 13 12.61 -3.90 6.11
N PHE A 14 11.41 -4.39 5.77
CA PHE A 14 11.11 -5.82 5.75
C PHE A 14 11.62 -6.51 4.48
N PHE A 15 11.36 -5.92 3.31
CA PHE A 15 11.63 -6.54 2.02
C PHE A 15 13.02 -6.24 1.45
N ASN A 16 13.66 -5.14 1.86
CA ASN A 16 14.91 -4.67 1.26
C ASN A 16 16.01 -4.51 2.31
N LYS A 17 16.62 -5.63 2.72
CA LYS A 17 17.74 -5.64 3.68
C LYS A 17 19.08 -5.16 3.08
N LYS A 18 19.16 -4.89 1.77
CA LYS A 18 20.40 -4.58 1.04
C LYS A 18 20.21 -3.58 -0.12
N ASP A 19 19.48 -2.48 0.09
CA ASP A 19 19.42 -1.28 -0.77
C ASP A 19 19.16 -1.45 -2.29
N ASN A 20 18.82 -2.64 -2.78
CA ASN A 20 18.82 -2.92 -4.22
C ASN A 20 17.47 -3.32 -4.81
N ASN A 21 16.41 -3.44 -4.00
CA ASN A 21 15.10 -3.79 -4.55
C ASN A 21 13.93 -2.98 -3.98
N GLU A 22 13.75 -1.77 -4.49
CA GLU A 22 12.58 -0.92 -4.22
C GLU A 22 11.27 -1.49 -4.81
N TRP A 23 11.36 -2.44 -5.76
CA TRP A 23 10.16 -3.03 -6.39
C TRP A 23 9.30 -3.83 -5.42
N GLY A 24 9.91 -4.56 -4.48
CA GLY A 24 9.17 -5.33 -3.47
C GLY A 24 8.26 -4.45 -2.61
N PRO A 25 8.82 -3.39 -1.98
CA PRO A 25 8.04 -2.40 -1.25
C PRO A 25 6.97 -1.68 -2.10
N ILE A 26 7.29 -1.31 -3.35
CA ILE A 26 6.33 -0.67 -4.27
C ILE A 26 5.15 -1.60 -4.54
N PHE A 27 5.43 -2.86 -4.85
CA PHE A 27 4.41 -3.88 -5.07
C PHE A 27 3.57 -4.09 -3.80
N GLY A 28 4.20 -4.24 -2.64
CA GLY A 28 3.53 -4.42 -1.36
C GLY A 28 2.56 -3.27 -1.03
N VAL A 29 3.01 -2.02 -1.17
CA VAL A 29 2.14 -0.85 -0.97
C VAL A 29 0.95 -0.87 -1.94
N SER A 30 1.22 -1.17 -3.20
CA SER A 30 0.20 -1.16 -4.26
C SER A 30 -0.85 -2.24 -4.04
N VAL A 31 -0.44 -3.45 -3.63
CA VAL A 31 -1.35 -4.55 -3.32
C VAL A 31 -2.20 -4.24 -2.10
N PHE A 32 -1.61 -3.73 -1.01
CA PHE A 32 -2.38 -3.39 0.18
C PHE A 32 -3.43 -2.30 -0.08
N ILE A 33 -3.06 -1.24 -0.79
CA ILE A 33 -4.03 -0.20 -1.16
C ILE A 33 -5.03 -0.73 -2.18
N GLY A 34 -4.57 -1.52 -3.15
CA GLY A 34 -5.42 -2.16 -4.15
C GLY A 34 -6.49 -3.06 -3.53
N TRP A 35 -6.16 -3.82 -2.48
CA TRP A 35 -7.13 -4.60 -1.72
C TRP A 35 -8.17 -3.73 -1.04
N ASN A 36 -7.77 -2.65 -0.37
CA ASN A 36 -8.72 -1.74 0.25
C ASN A 36 -9.65 -1.10 -0.80
N ILE A 37 -9.11 -0.71 -1.96
CA ILE A 37 -9.91 -0.21 -3.08
C ILE A 37 -10.87 -1.28 -3.57
N GLY A 38 -10.41 -2.53 -3.76
CA GLY A 38 -11.26 -3.64 -4.21
C GLY A 38 -12.41 -3.92 -3.24
N ILE A 39 -12.15 -3.91 -1.94
CA ILE A 39 -13.15 -4.04 -0.88
C ILE A 39 -14.20 -2.94 -0.97
N VAL A 40 -13.76 -1.67 -1.06
CA VAL A 40 -14.66 -0.52 -1.19
C VAL A 40 -15.46 -0.59 -2.50
N TYR A 41 -14.80 -0.99 -3.59
CA TYR A 41 -15.40 -1.12 -4.91
C TYR A 41 -16.55 -2.13 -4.92
N ILE A 42 -16.34 -3.30 -4.31
CA ILE A 42 -17.35 -4.36 -4.20
C ILE A 42 -18.45 -3.98 -3.20
N SER A 43 -18.12 -3.26 -2.12
CA SER A 43 -19.10 -2.89 -1.10
C SER A 43 -20.05 -1.77 -1.53
N ILE A 44 -19.59 -0.84 -2.37
CA ILE A 44 -20.37 0.33 -2.80
C ILE A 44 -21.18 0.02 -4.08
N LEU A 45 -20.59 -0.72 -5.01
CA LEU A 45 -21.26 -1.03 -6.27
C LEU A 45 -22.11 -2.30 -6.11
N PRO A 46 -23.28 -2.37 -6.75
CA PRO A 46 -24.14 -3.56 -6.70
C PRO A 46 -23.55 -4.66 -7.60
N ILE A 47 -22.36 -5.14 -7.27
CA ILE A 47 -21.65 -6.16 -8.04
C ILE A 47 -22.28 -7.53 -7.74
N THR A 48 -22.79 -8.17 -8.78
CA THR A 48 -23.22 -9.56 -8.77
C THR A 48 -22.22 -10.40 -9.57
N GLN A 49 -22.20 -11.72 -9.37
CA GLN A 49 -21.34 -12.60 -10.18
C GLN A 49 -21.61 -12.44 -11.68
N GLU A 50 -22.86 -12.19 -12.04
CA GLU A 50 -23.31 -12.04 -13.43
C GLU A 50 -22.84 -10.72 -14.07
N ASN A 51 -22.78 -9.63 -13.29
CA ASN A 51 -22.40 -8.31 -13.82
C ASN A 51 -20.90 -8.01 -13.64
N PHE A 52 -20.16 -8.74 -12.79
CA PHE A 52 -18.74 -8.47 -12.57
C PHE A 52 -17.91 -8.62 -13.85
N GLY A 53 -18.34 -9.52 -14.75
CA GLY A 53 -17.76 -9.67 -16.08
C GLY A 53 -17.80 -8.39 -16.90
N GLY A 54 -16.75 -8.10 -17.65
CA GLY A 54 -16.70 -6.94 -18.55
C GLY A 54 -16.44 -5.63 -17.79
N PHE A 55 -17.44 -4.75 -17.72
CA PHE A 55 -17.25 -3.34 -17.33
C PHE A 55 -16.67 -3.16 -15.92
N TYR A 56 -17.24 -3.81 -14.91
CA TYR A 56 -16.77 -3.67 -13.52
C TYR A 56 -15.36 -4.23 -13.32
N LYS A 57 -15.08 -5.42 -13.84
CA LYS A 57 -13.72 -6.00 -13.84
C LYS A 57 -12.71 -5.11 -14.56
N ASN A 58 -13.04 -4.61 -15.75
CA ASN A 58 -12.11 -3.78 -16.53
C ASN A 58 -11.81 -2.46 -15.81
N ASN A 59 -12.82 -1.80 -15.25
CA ASN A 59 -12.62 -0.57 -14.48
C ASN A 59 -11.77 -0.81 -13.23
N LEU A 60 -12.03 -1.89 -12.49
CA LEU A 60 -11.23 -2.24 -11.32
C LEU A 60 -9.77 -2.48 -11.72
N ILE A 61 -9.52 -3.23 -12.80
CA ILE A 61 -8.16 -3.47 -13.31
C ILE A 61 -7.48 -2.14 -13.69
N ILE A 62 -8.18 -1.25 -14.41
CA ILE A 62 -7.64 0.06 -14.78
C ILE A 62 -7.25 0.87 -13.54
N ILE A 63 -8.10 0.89 -12.51
CA ILE A 63 -7.82 1.58 -11.25
C ILE A 63 -6.57 0.99 -10.57
N LEU A 64 -6.47 -0.35 -10.50
CA LEU A 64 -5.32 -1.03 -9.88
C LEU A 64 -4.02 -0.80 -10.66
N VAL A 65 -4.08 -0.79 -11.99
CA VAL A 65 -2.93 -0.48 -12.86
C VAL A 65 -2.50 0.98 -12.67
N CYS A 66 -3.43 1.94 -12.67
CA CYS A 66 -3.12 3.34 -12.42
C CYS A 66 -2.50 3.55 -11.03
N LEU A 67 -3.01 2.86 -10.00
CA LEU A 67 -2.44 2.87 -8.66
C LEU A 67 -0.99 2.38 -8.67
N PHE A 68 -0.72 1.24 -9.32
CA PHE A 68 0.62 0.68 -9.40
C PHE A 68 1.59 1.61 -10.14
N ILE A 69 1.16 2.20 -11.26
CA ILE A 69 1.96 3.18 -12.02
C ILE A 69 2.26 4.40 -11.16
N PHE A 70 1.25 4.95 -10.48
CA PHE A 70 1.43 6.10 -9.60
C PHE A 70 2.46 5.80 -8.49
N ASN A 71 2.34 4.65 -7.84
CA ASN A 71 3.26 4.23 -6.78
C ASN A 71 4.67 3.99 -7.32
N SER A 72 4.78 3.42 -8.52
CA SER A 72 6.07 3.23 -9.20
C SER A 72 6.74 4.58 -9.50
N ILE A 73 6.04 5.54 -10.09
CA ILE A 73 6.57 6.89 -10.32
C ILE A 73 6.98 7.55 -8.99
N LEU A 74 6.17 7.34 -7.95
CA LEU A 74 6.40 7.97 -6.67
C LEU A 74 7.67 7.45 -5.99
N PHE A 75 7.89 6.14 -6.02
CA PHE A 75 8.90 5.45 -5.22
C PHE A 75 10.07 4.89 -6.03
N LEU A 76 10.09 4.97 -7.36
CA LEU A 76 11.31 4.74 -8.15
C LEU A 76 12.27 5.94 -8.13
N ASN A 77 11.80 7.10 -7.63
CA ASN A 77 12.65 8.26 -7.45
C ASN A 77 13.57 8.07 -6.24
N LYS A 78 14.81 7.64 -6.49
CA LYS A 78 15.84 7.40 -5.47
C LYS A 78 16.07 8.56 -4.51
N LYS A 79 16.03 9.81 -5.00
CA LYS A 79 16.18 11.01 -4.12
C LYS A 79 15.04 11.07 -3.11
N ARG A 80 13.81 10.78 -3.56
CA ARG A 80 12.64 10.75 -2.68
C ARG A 80 12.69 9.58 -1.71
N VAL A 81 13.03 8.37 -2.18
CA VAL A 81 13.17 7.20 -1.31
C VAL A 81 14.22 7.45 -0.23
N SER A 82 15.40 7.94 -0.61
CA SER A 82 16.46 8.28 0.34
C SER A 82 15.98 9.29 1.38
N SER A 83 15.28 10.34 0.96
CA SER A 83 14.68 11.33 1.88
C SER A 83 13.66 10.70 2.85
N ILE A 84 12.82 9.77 2.37
CA ILE A 84 11.87 9.02 3.20
C ILE A 84 12.62 8.16 4.23
N MET A 85 13.62 7.41 3.77
CA MET A 85 14.42 6.51 4.62
C MET A 85 15.20 7.27 5.69
N GLU A 86 15.81 8.40 5.33
CA GLU A 86 16.56 9.24 6.27
C GLU A 86 15.62 9.88 7.30
N ARG A 87 14.50 10.45 6.85
CA ARG A 87 13.52 11.11 7.71
C ARG A 87 12.98 10.16 8.78
N TYR A 88 12.52 8.97 8.37
CA TYR A 88 11.92 7.99 9.30
C TYR A 88 12.98 7.16 10.04
N GLY A 89 14.19 7.02 9.48
CA GLY A 89 15.34 6.41 10.14
C GLY A 89 15.81 7.18 11.37
N LYS A 90 15.65 8.50 11.38
CA LYS A 90 16.05 9.41 12.49
C LYS A 90 14.93 9.73 13.48
N GLU A 91 13.75 9.11 13.37
CA GLU A 91 12.66 9.35 14.32
C GLU A 91 12.95 8.83 15.74
N SER A 92 12.37 9.53 16.72
CA SER A 92 12.44 9.13 18.13
C SER A 92 11.80 7.76 18.37
N LEU A 93 12.24 7.08 19.44
CA LEU A 93 11.76 5.74 19.77
C LEU A 93 10.22 5.71 19.97
N THR A 94 9.66 6.76 20.56
CA THR A 94 8.21 6.91 20.76
C THR A 94 7.46 7.05 19.43
N SER A 95 7.94 7.91 18.53
CA SER A 95 7.33 8.07 17.19
C SER A 95 7.37 6.75 16.42
N ARG A 96 8.51 6.05 16.47
CA ARG A 96 8.68 4.75 15.82
C ARG A 96 7.72 3.69 16.34
N LYS A 97 7.43 3.67 17.65
CA LYS A 97 6.45 2.77 18.26
C LYS A 97 5.03 3.09 17.81
N ILE A 98 4.63 4.37 17.86
CA ILE A 98 3.29 4.81 17.45
C ILE A 98 3.08 4.52 15.96
N GLY A 99 4.03 4.92 15.11
CA GLY A 99 3.95 4.67 13.67
C GLY A 99 3.91 3.18 13.35
N GLY A 100 4.76 2.38 14.00
CA GLY A 100 4.73 0.93 13.86
C GLY A 100 3.39 0.31 14.25
N PHE A 101 2.83 0.72 15.39
CA PHE A 101 1.51 0.28 15.85
C PHE A 101 0.41 0.63 14.84
N LEU A 102 0.40 1.86 14.31
CA LEU A 102 -0.58 2.28 13.31
C LEU A 102 -0.50 1.46 12.02
N ILE A 103 0.70 1.11 11.57
CA ILE A 103 0.88 0.24 10.39
C ILE A 103 0.37 -1.18 10.67
N VAL A 104 0.68 -1.74 11.84
CA VAL A 104 0.19 -3.07 12.22
C VAL A 104 -1.33 -3.07 12.31
N LEU A 105 -1.91 -2.04 12.93
CA LEU A 105 -3.36 -1.88 13.01
C LEU A 105 -3.99 -1.77 11.62
N TYR A 106 -3.41 -0.96 10.72
CA TYR A 106 -3.87 -0.84 9.34
C TYR A 106 -3.85 -2.18 8.61
N VAL A 107 -2.74 -2.92 8.70
CA VAL A 107 -2.61 -4.25 8.07
C VAL A 107 -3.62 -5.24 8.65
N ALA A 108 -3.79 -5.27 9.98
CA ALA A 108 -4.74 -6.15 10.65
C ALA A 108 -6.19 -5.83 10.24
N LEU A 109 -6.56 -4.55 10.16
CA LEU A 109 -7.88 -4.13 9.69
C LEU A 109 -8.10 -4.47 8.22
N SER A 110 -7.12 -4.21 7.34
CA SER A 110 -7.22 -4.56 5.92
C SER A 110 -7.38 -6.06 5.70
N LEU A 111 -6.62 -6.89 6.43
CA LEU A 111 -6.76 -8.35 6.36
C LEU A 111 -8.07 -8.84 6.98
N GLY A 112 -8.51 -8.24 8.09
CA GLY A 112 -9.79 -8.56 8.72
C GLY A 112 -10.96 -8.31 7.77
N LEU A 113 -10.97 -7.17 7.07
CA LEU A 113 -12.02 -6.84 6.10
C LEU A 113 -12.10 -7.85 4.94
N ILE A 114 -10.99 -8.45 4.53
CA ILE A 114 -10.98 -9.51 3.50
C ILE A 114 -11.73 -10.76 3.98
N LEU A 115 -11.72 -11.07 5.28
CA LEU A 115 -12.42 -12.23 5.83
C LEU A 115 -13.92 -12.00 6.03
N PHE A 116 -14.36 -10.75 6.09
CA PHE A 116 -15.76 -10.37 6.34
C PHE A 116 -16.58 -10.10 5.08
N ILE A 117 -15.92 -9.93 3.93
CA ILE A 117 -16.53 -9.75 2.59
C ILE A 117 -16.49 -11.07 1.82
#